data_AF-A0A7J9FE57-F1
#
_entry.id   AF-A0A7J9FE57-F1
#
_cell.length_a   1.000
_cell.length_b   1.000
_cell.length_c   1.000
_cell.angle_alpha   90.00
_cell.angle_beta   90.00
_cell.angle_gamma   90.00
#
_symmetry.space_group_name_H-M   'P 1'
#
loop_
_entity.id
_entity.type
_entity.pdbx_description
1 polymer ?
#
loop_
_entity_poly.entity_id
_entity_poly.type
_entity_poly.pdbx_seq_one_letter_code
_entity_poly.pdbx_strand_id
1 'polypeptide(L)'
;MAQLGWIAGPLAMVLFASVTLISTYLLCNCYKTPDPEVGPVRNRSYIDAVNMNLGKTNARVCGLFVQVGLYGMGIAYTITSAISLSSPKDAAVAAYVTPTLHFLEVPMFDPHIRCMYRHEGMVLVANAYFTCECRAIQKSNCYHNEGHNAECYFGDAQYMLAFGVVQLILSQINNFHNIQWLSVVAAFMSFAYSIVGLGLGIAKVVGNGYIKGSIRGISTSTTGEKVWLVSQALGDIAFAYPYSLILIEIQDTLKSPPSEKDTMKTASIISISATTFFYLCCGALGYAAFGDKTPGNLLTGFGFYEPYWLIDFANMCIVLHLVGGYQVYSQPLFANVEKWVSVKFPDSGIIHKDFKLKLPLLPAFKLNVLRLCFRTIFVASTTIIAMLFPYFNQVLGVLGGIYFWPLSIYFPVQMYFKQRNVEAWSLKWVMLQSFSLVCLPLTLFALVGSIEGLITARLK
;
A
#
# COMPACT_ATOMS: atom_id res chain seq x y z
N MET A 1 10.35 -10.13 9.66
CA MET A 1 10.75 -11.40 10.32
C MET A 1 12.17 -11.36 10.86
N ALA A 2 13.19 -10.99 10.07
CA ALA A 2 14.58 -11.02 10.49
C ALA A 2 14.88 -10.26 11.81
N GLN A 3 14.30 -9.09 12.02
CA GLN A 3 14.48 -8.32 13.26
C GLN A 3 13.96 -9.04 14.51
N LEU A 4 12.87 -9.80 14.39
CA LEU A 4 12.19 -10.51 15.49
C LEU A 4 12.71 -11.94 15.69
N GLY A 5 13.15 -12.61 14.62
CA GLY A 5 13.62 -14.00 14.65
C GLY A 5 12.54 -15.05 14.39
N TRP A 6 12.96 -16.32 14.45
CA TRP A 6 12.15 -17.47 14.01
C TRP A 6 10.90 -17.76 14.85
N ILE A 7 10.84 -17.29 16.10
CA ILE A 7 9.68 -17.51 16.99
C ILE A 7 8.81 -16.26 17.04
N ALA A 8 9.39 -15.14 17.51
CA ALA A 8 8.62 -13.91 17.71
C ALA A 8 8.09 -13.32 16.39
N GLY A 9 8.81 -13.51 15.27
CA GLY A 9 8.39 -13.02 13.96
C GLY A 9 7.07 -13.61 13.49
N PRO A 10 6.97 -14.95 13.26
CA PRO A 10 5.74 -15.59 12.86
C PRO A 10 4.57 -15.37 13.85
N LEU A 11 4.83 -15.44 15.16
CA LEU A 11 3.80 -15.21 16.18
C LEU A 11 3.24 -13.78 16.11
N ALA A 12 4.10 -12.77 15.95
CA ALA A 12 3.64 -11.39 15.79
C ALA A 12 2.77 -11.25 14.55
N MET A 13 3.15 -11.83 13.42
CA MET A 13 2.37 -11.73 12.18
C MET A 13 0.99 -12.38 12.32
N VAL A 14 0.89 -13.57 12.92
CA VAL A 14 -0.40 -14.23 13.19
C VAL A 14 -1.26 -13.42 14.18
N LEU A 15 -0.64 -12.82 15.21
CA LEU A 15 -1.34 -11.99 16.17
C LEU A 15 -1.93 -10.73 15.50
N PHE A 16 -1.14 -10.01 14.71
CA PHE A 16 -1.61 -8.82 13.98
C PHE A 16 -2.65 -9.16 12.90
N ALA A 17 -2.53 -10.31 12.23
CA ALA A 17 -3.57 -10.82 11.34
C ALA A 17 -4.89 -11.05 12.09
N SER A 18 -4.82 -11.67 13.27
CA SER A 18 -5.99 -11.95 14.11
C SER A 18 -6.65 -10.67 14.62
N VAL A 19 -5.85 -9.71 15.09
CA VAL A 19 -6.29 -8.36 15.47
C VAL A 19 -7.05 -7.71 14.30
N THR A 20 -6.44 -7.72 13.11
CA THR A 20 -7.02 -7.12 11.91
C THR A 20 -8.33 -7.81 11.50
N LEU A 21 -8.43 -9.13 11.63
CA LEU A 21 -9.66 -9.86 11.33
C LEU A 21 -10.79 -9.51 12.31
N ILE A 22 -10.50 -9.46 13.61
CA ILE A 22 -11.47 -9.03 14.64
C ILE A 22 -11.97 -7.62 14.32
N SER A 23 -11.04 -6.70 14.08
CA SER A 23 -11.34 -5.31 13.75
C SER A 23 -12.18 -5.14 12.48
N THR A 24 -11.84 -5.88 11.44
CA THR A 24 -12.62 -5.96 10.19
C THR A 24 -14.05 -6.39 10.47
N TYR A 25 -14.24 -7.43 11.29
CA TYR A 25 -15.57 -7.93 11.64
C TYR A 25 -16.41 -6.90 12.38
N LEU A 26 -15.79 -6.16 13.30
CA LEU A 26 -16.44 -5.05 14.02
C LEU A 26 -16.86 -3.95 13.02
N LEU A 27 -15.96 -3.58 12.11
CA LEU A 27 -16.18 -2.51 11.14
C LEU A 27 -17.25 -2.87 10.10
N CYS A 28 -17.26 -4.10 9.59
CA CYS A 28 -18.27 -4.58 8.64
C CYS A 28 -19.70 -4.49 9.21
N ASN A 29 -19.86 -4.62 10.53
CA ASN A 29 -21.15 -4.43 11.18
C ASN A 29 -21.57 -2.94 11.19
N CYS A 30 -20.62 -2.00 11.19
CA CYS A 30 -20.89 -0.56 11.26
C CYS A 30 -21.29 0.06 9.91
N TYR A 31 -21.37 -0.73 8.83
CA TYR A 31 -21.77 -0.24 7.50
C TYR A 31 -23.24 0.26 7.45
N LYS A 32 -24.16 -0.40 8.17
CA LYS A 32 -25.56 0.05 8.31
C LYS A 32 -25.82 0.57 9.71
N THR A 33 -26.71 1.56 9.84
CA THR A 33 -27.02 2.21 11.14
C THR A 33 -28.52 2.56 11.19
N PRO A 34 -29.19 2.51 12.37
CA PRO A 34 -28.65 2.14 13.69
C PRO A 34 -28.42 0.63 13.86
N ASP A 35 -29.19 -0.20 13.17
CA ASP A 35 -29.01 -1.65 13.18
C ASP A 35 -28.04 -2.12 12.07
N PRO A 36 -27.11 -3.04 12.34
CA PRO A 36 -26.13 -3.54 11.36
C PRO A 36 -26.72 -4.40 10.24
N GLU A 37 -27.96 -4.86 10.34
CA GLU A 37 -28.62 -5.75 9.36
C GLU A 37 -29.74 -5.04 8.62
N VAL A 38 -30.63 -4.38 9.37
CA VAL A 38 -31.83 -3.73 8.84
C VAL A 38 -31.79 -2.19 8.91
N GLY A 39 -30.65 -1.62 9.31
CA GLY A 39 -30.47 -0.17 9.38
C GLY A 39 -30.77 0.51 8.04
N PRO A 40 -31.64 1.55 8.00
CA PRO A 40 -32.03 2.20 6.76
C PRO A 40 -30.92 3.08 6.17
N VAL A 41 -29.95 3.49 6.98
CA VAL A 41 -28.84 4.36 6.56
C VAL A 41 -27.59 3.53 6.28
N ARG A 42 -26.99 3.74 5.10
CA ARG A 42 -25.70 3.18 4.70
C ARG A 42 -24.60 4.22 4.91
N ASN A 43 -23.57 3.85 5.66
CA ASN A 43 -22.37 4.66 5.81
C ASN A 43 -21.45 4.38 4.63
N ARG A 44 -21.25 5.37 3.76
CA ARG A 44 -20.44 5.22 2.53
C ARG A 44 -18.94 5.38 2.74
N SER A 45 -18.55 5.88 3.91
CA SER A 45 -17.15 6.07 4.28
C SER A 45 -16.93 5.74 5.75
N TYR A 46 -15.68 5.47 6.11
CA TYR A 46 -15.33 5.22 7.51
C TYR A 46 -15.65 6.44 8.40
N ILE A 47 -15.38 7.64 7.90
CA ILE A 47 -15.66 8.89 8.62
C ILE A 47 -17.17 9.07 8.87
N ASP A 48 -18.00 8.72 7.87
CA ASP A 48 -19.46 8.79 8.02
C ASP A 48 -19.97 7.78 9.06
N ALA A 49 -19.41 6.55 9.10
CA ALA A 49 -19.76 5.56 10.11
C ALA A 49 -19.42 6.03 11.53
N VAL A 50 -18.24 6.64 11.71
CA VAL A 50 -17.85 7.23 13.00
C VAL A 50 -18.76 8.40 13.37
N ASN A 51 -19.14 9.24 12.42
CA ASN A 51 -20.05 10.36 12.67
C ASN A 51 -21.42 9.89 13.15
N MET A 52 -21.99 8.87 12.51
CA MET A 52 -23.32 8.36 12.86
C MET A 52 -23.34 7.63 14.21
N ASN A 53 -22.25 6.93 14.58
CA ASN A 53 -22.21 6.14 15.81
C ASN A 53 -21.63 6.90 17.01
N LEU A 54 -20.60 7.74 16.80
CA LEU A 54 -19.82 8.39 17.86
C LEU A 54 -19.90 9.92 17.82
N GLY A 55 -20.56 10.50 16.82
CA GLY A 55 -20.77 11.94 16.69
C GLY A 55 -19.63 12.71 16.00
N LYS A 56 -19.91 13.99 15.74
CA LYS A 56 -19.11 14.87 14.87
C LYS A 56 -17.68 15.09 15.35
N THR A 57 -17.44 15.19 16.67
CA THR A 57 -16.08 15.39 17.21
C THR A 57 -15.20 14.18 16.94
N ASN A 58 -15.71 12.98 17.21
CA ASN A 58 -15.00 11.73 16.92
C ASN A 58 -14.77 11.54 15.42
N ALA A 59 -15.74 11.91 14.58
CA ALA A 59 -15.58 11.87 13.13
C ALA A 59 -14.46 12.79 12.63
N ARG A 60 -14.27 13.98 13.22
CA ARG A 60 -13.15 14.87 12.87
C ARG A 60 -11.79 14.26 13.24
N VAL A 61 -11.69 13.66 14.42
CA VAL A 61 -10.46 12.99 14.87
C VAL A 61 -10.15 11.77 13.99
N CYS A 62 -11.15 10.91 13.74
CA CYS A 62 -11.03 9.80 12.81
C CYS A 62 -10.61 10.28 11.42
N GLY A 63 -11.26 11.32 10.90
CA GLY A 63 -10.94 11.92 9.62
C GLY A 63 -9.49 12.38 9.53
N LEU A 64 -8.94 13.01 10.58
CA LEU A 64 -7.52 13.37 10.63
C LEU A 64 -6.61 12.14 10.48
N PHE A 65 -6.84 11.09 11.27
CA PHE A 65 -6.04 9.87 11.19
C PHE A 65 -6.19 9.16 9.83
N VAL A 66 -7.40 9.10 9.27
CA VAL A 66 -7.66 8.54 7.93
C VAL A 66 -6.86 9.32 6.87
N GLN A 67 -6.92 10.65 6.90
CA GLN A 67 -6.20 11.49 5.95
C GLN A 67 -4.68 11.34 6.06
N VAL A 68 -4.14 11.33 7.28
CA VAL A 68 -2.71 11.08 7.53
C VAL A 68 -2.30 9.70 7.03
N GLY A 69 -3.11 8.66 7.28
CA GLY A 69 -2.86 7.31 6.80
C GLY A 69 -2.84 7.22 5.27
N LEU A 70 -3.88 7.74 4.60
CA LEU A 70 -3.96 7.74 3.13
C LEU A 70 -2.84 8.56 2.48
N TYR A 71 -2.46 9.69 3.08
CA TYR A 71 -1.31 10.48 2.64
C TYR A 71 0.01 9.72 2.80
N GLY A 72 0.17 9.03 3.93
CA GLY A 72 1.28 8.14 4.20
C GLY A 72 1.43 7.00 3.19
N MET A 73 0.31 6.38 2.79
CA MET A 73 0.31 5.36 1.73
C MET A 73 0.92 5.89 0.42
N GLY A 74 0.63 7.15 0.06
CA GLY A 74 1.21 7.79 -1.13
C GLY A 74 2.74 7.91 -1.04
N ILE A 75 3.28 8.26 0.12
CA ILE A 75 4.73 8.30 0.38
C ILE A 75 5.31 6.88 0.27
N ALA A 76 4.73 5.92 0.99
CA ALA A 76 5.19 4.53 1.04
C ALA A 76 5.24 3.90 -0.36
N TYR A 77 4.22 4.14 -1.20
CA TYR A 77 4.16 3.59 -2.56
C TYR A 77 5.19 4.25 -3.48
N THR A 78 5.46 5.55 -3.29
CA THR A 78 6.52 6.24 -4.03
C THR A 78 7.90 5.68 -3.70
N ILE A 79 8.19 5.46 -2.41
CA ILE A 79 9.47 4.87 -1.96
C ILE A 79 9.61 3.44 -2.50
N THR A 80 8.59 2.60 -2.29
CA THR A 80 8.63 1.19 -2.71
C THR A 80 8.82 1.04 -4.21
N SER A 81 8.10 1.83 -5.01
CA SER A 81 8.21 1.80 -6.47
C SER A 81 9.61 2.20 -6.94
N ALA A 82 10.21 3.20 -6.29
CA ALA A 82 11.57 3.63 -6.62
C ALA A 82 12.61 2.57 -6.29
N ILE A 83 12.52 1.94 -5.11
CA ILE A 83 13.44 0.86 -4.69
C ILE A 83 13.34 -0.35 -5.64
N SER A 84 12.14 -0.67 -6.13
CA SER A 84 11.96 -1.74 -7.12
C SER A 84 12.57 -1.40 -8.48
N LEU A 85 12.65 -0.12 -8.84
CA LEU A 85 13.23 0.35 -10.11
C LEU A 85 14.70 0.76 -10.03
N SER A 86 15.31 0.75 -8.83
CA SER A 86 16.74 1.07 -8.65
C SER A 86 17.61 -0.17 -8.50
N SER A 87 17.09 -1.34 -8.89
CA SER A 87 17.80 -2.61 -8.81
C SER A 87 19.07 -2.58 -9.68
N PRO A 88 20.17 -3.25 -9.28
CA PRO A 88 21.52 -2.98 -9.80
C PRO A 88 21.71 -3.10 -11.33
N LYS A 89 20.79 -3.68 -12.12
CA LYS A 89 21.03 -3.97 -13.55
C LYS A 89 19.97 -3.48 -14.55
N ASP A 90 19.12 -2.52 -14.17
CA ASP A 90 17.98 -1.99 -14.96
C ASP A 90 18.26 -1.35 -16.34
N ALA A 91 19.43 -1.51 -16.94
CA ALA A 91 19.70 -1.03 -18.30
C ALA A 91 19.21 -2.00 -19.40
N ALA A 92 19.06 -3.30 -19.11
CA ALA A 92 18.74 -4.30 -20.14
C ALA A 92 17.24 -4.43 -20.44
N VAL A 93 16.36 -4.05 -19.50
CA VAL A 93 14.93 -4.39 -19.52
C VAL A 93 14.13 -3.60 -20.57
N ALA A 94 14.50 -2.35 -20.84
CA ALA A 94 13.82 -1.55 -21.85
C ALA A 94 13.92 -2.16 -23.27
N ALA A 95 15.01 -2.88 -23.56
CA ALA A 95 15.23 -3.53 -24.85
C ALA A 95 14.46 -4.86 -25.03
N TYR A 96 13.99 -5.49 -23.95
CA TYR A 96 13.29 -6.78 -23.99
C TYR A 96 11.78 -6.68 -23.72
N VAL A 97 11.26 -5.55 -23.24
CA VAL A 97 9.82 -5.38 -22.96
C VAL A 97 9.04 -4.86 -24.17
N THR A 98 9.72 -4.24 -25.15
CA THR A 98 9.11 -3.75 -26.40
C THR A 98 8.38 -4.84 -27.20
N PRO A 99 8.85 -6.11 -27.27
CA PRO A 99 8.11 -7.18 -27.94
C PRO A 99 7.07 -7.86 -27.04
N THR A 100 7.21 -7.82 -25.71
CA THR A 100 6.38 -8.63 -24.79
C THR A 100 5.05 -7.98 -24.44
N LEU A 101 4.91 -6.66 -24.60
CA LEU A 101 3.60 -5.99 -24.58
C LEU A 101 2.73 -6.31 -25.82
N HIS A 102 3.33 -6.81 -26.90
CA HIS A 102 2.59 -7.43 -28.01
C HIS A 102 2.08 -8.84 -27.66
N PHE A 103 2.70 -9.53 -26.69
CA PHE A 103 2.29 -10.87 -26.27
C PHE A 103 1.14 -10.90 -25.24
N LEU A 104 0.65 -9.75 -24.76
CA LEU A 104 -0.63 -9.68 -24.05
C LEU A 104 -1.85 -9.70 -25.01
N GLU A 105 -1.62 -9.83 -26.32
CA GLU A 105 -2.64 -10.12 -27.33
C GLU A 105 -2.85 -11.64 -27.54
N VAL A 106 -2.83 -12.48 -26.50
CA VAL A 106 -3.25 -13.89 -26.64
C VAL A 106 -4.79 -13.96 -26.71
N PRO A 107 -5.38 -14.62 -27.72
CA PRO A 107 -6.79 -14.54 -28.05
C PRO A 107 -7.60 -15.52 -27.19
N MET A 108 -8.37 -15.02 -26.23
CA MET A 108 -9.38 -15.85 -25.54
C MET A 108 -10.75 -15.16 -25.44
N PHE A 109 -11.04 -14.16 -26.26
CA PHE A 109 -12.39 -13.59 -26.33
C PHE A 109 -12.78 -13.21 -27.77
N ASP A 110 -14.01 -13.61 -28.08
CA ASP A 110 -14.83 -13.43 -29.27
C ASP A 110 -14.48 -12.22 -30.19
N PRO A 111 -14.39 -12.42 -31.53
CA PRO A 111 -14.08 -11.34 -32.49
C PRO A 111 -15.08 -10.16 -32.49
N HIS A 112 -16.26 -10.26 -31.89
CA HIS A 112 -17.20 -9.14 -31.80
C HIS A 112 -16.90 -8.09 -30.70
N ILE A 113 -15.96 -8.34 -29.78
CA ILE A 113 -15.57 -7.39 -28.69
C ILE A 113 -14.42 -6.44 -29.12
N ARG A 114 -13.93 -6.57 -30.36
CA ARG A 114 -12.74 -5.84 -30.84
C ARG A 114 -12.94 -4.33 -31.04
N CYS A 115 -14.17 -3.82 -30.96
CA CYS A 115 -14.46 -2.38 -31.09
C CYS A 115 -14.53 -1.60 -29.76
N MET A 116 -14.32 -2.23 -28.60
CA MET A 116 -14.42 -1.56 -27.28
C MET A 116 -13.12 -1.52 -26.48
N TYR A 117 -11.97 -1.77 -27.13
CA TYR A 117 -10.64 -1.68 -26.53
C TYR A 117 -9.84 -0.55 -27.17
N ARG A 118 -10.04 0.67 -26.66
CA ARG A 118 -9.09 1.78 -26.86
C ARG A 118 -8.37 2.02 -25.54
N HIS A 119 -7.34 1.21 -25.29
CA HIS A 119 -6.43 1.32 -24.14
C HIS A 119 -5.52 2.54 -24.32
N GLU A 120 -5.92 3.72 -23.82
CA GLU A 120 -5.01 4.89 -23.80
C GLU A 120 -4.26 5.02 -22.46
N GLY A 121 -4.82 4.54 -21.35
CA GLY A 121 -4.21 4.70 -20.02
C GLY A 121 -2.95 3.86 -19.79
N MET A 122 -2.92 2.60 -20.24
CA MET A 122 -1.76 1.72 -20.05
C MET A 122 -0.63 2.04 -21.04
N VAL A 123 -0.99 2.47 -22.25
CA VAL A 123 -0.04 2.98 -23.26
C VAL A 123 0.60 4.29 -22.79
N LEU A 124 -0.12 5.17 -22.08
CA LEU A 124 0.46 6.36 -21.46
C LEU A 124 1.42 6.04 -20.31
N VAL A 125 1.08 5.04 -19.48
CA VAL A 125 1.98 4.57 -18.41
C VAL A 125 3.24 3.96 -19.02
N ALA A 126 3.10 3.04 -19.97
CA ALA A 126 4.22 2.45 -20.70
C ALA A 126 5.05 3.50 -21.45
N ASN A 127 4.43 4.48 -22.10
CA ASN A 127 5.11 5.56 -22.82
C ASN A 127 5.77 6.60 -21.90
N ALA A 128 5.21 6.89 -20.72
CA ALA A 128 5.87 7.72 -19.72
C ALA A 128 7.15 7.04 -19.18
N TYR A 129 7.10 5.72 -19.00
CA TYR A 129 8.29 4.90 -18.75
C TYR A 129 9.24 4.86 -19.96
N PHE A 130 8.72 4.91 -21.20
CA PHE A 130 9.49 4.95 -22.45
C PHE A 130 10.30 6.26 -22.62
N THR A 131 9.79 7.42 -22.16
CA THR A 131 10.60 8.65 -22.10
C THR A 131 11.78 8.58 -21.10
N CYS A 132 11.82 7.58 -20.23
CA CYS A 132 12.96 7.29 -19.35
C CYS A 132 14.06 6.46 -20.06
N GLU A 133 13.91 6.14 -21.35
CA GLU A 133 14.93 5.43 -22.16
C GLU A 133 16.26 6.18 -22.28
N CYS A 134 16.26 7.52 -22.12
CA CYS A 134 17.50 8.30 -22.14
C CYS A 134 18.49 7.89 -21.03
N ARG A 135 18.03 7.23 -19.95
CA ARG A 135 18.87 6.83 -18.81
C ARG A 135 19.31 5.38 -18.85
N ALA A 136 18.51 4.46 -19.40
CA ALA A 136 18.97 3.10 -19.72
C ALA A 136 20.18 3.17 -20.68
N ILE A 137 20.14 4.13 -21.62
CA ILE A 137 21.28 4.50 -22.47
C ILE A 137 22.46 5.03 -21.64
N GLN A 138 22.24 5.91 -20.64
CA GLN A 138 23.32 6.38 -19.76
C GLN A 138 23.94 5.27 -18.90
N LYS A 139 23.14 4.33 -18.38
CA LYS A 139 23.61 3.20 -17.57
C LYS A 139 24.33 2.17 -18.44
N SER A 140 23.82 1.88 -19.64
CA SER A 140 24.50 1.06 -20.65
C SER A 140 25.81 1.70 -21.10
N ASN A 141 25.83 3.01 -21.39
CA ASN A 141 27.05 3.76 -21.72
C ASN A 141 28.04 3.80 -20.56
N CYS A 142 27.56 3.90 -19.31
CA CYS A 142 28.43 3.84 -18.12
C CYS A 142 29.10 2.47 -17.99
N TYR A 143 28.35 1.36 -18.10
CA TYR A 143 28.96 0.02 -18.10
C TYR A 143 29.85 -0.26 -19.33
N HIS A 144 29.56 0.36 -20.47
CA HIS A 144 30.40 0.27 -21.67
C HIS A 144 31.72 1.04 -21.51
N ASN A 145 31.68 2.20 -20.87
CA ASN A 145 32.85 3.07 -20.70
C ASN A 145 33.70 2.70 -19.47
N GLU A 146 33.07 2.34 -18.35
CA GLU A 146 33.71 2.12 -17.04
C GLU A 146 33.85 0.62 -16.70
N GLY A 147 33.29 -0.27 -17.53
CA GLY A 147 33.31 -1.72 -17.37
C GLY A 147 32.17 -2.28 -16.51
N HIS A 148 31.91 -3.59 -16.63
CA HIS A 148 30.80 -4.28 -15.96
C HIS A 148 30.85 -4.29 -14.42
N ASN A 149 31.98 -3.88 -13.84
CA ASN A 149 32.19 -3.80 -12.39
C ASN A 149 32.08 -2.37 -11.83
N ALA A 150 31.73 -1.38 -12.67
CA ALA A 150 31.63 0.01 -12.23
C ALA A 150 30.37 0.28 -11.39
N GLU A 151 30.52 1.05 -10.31
CA GLU A 151 29.42 1.49 -9.45
C GLU A 151 28.67 2.69 -10.09
N CYS A 152 27.91 2.43 -11.16
CA CYS A 152 27.08 3.45 -11.81
C CYS A 152 25.79 3.70 -10.99
N TYR A 153 25.84 4.65 -10.05
CA TYR A 153 24.71 5.00 -9.18
C TYR A 153 23.83 6.11 -9.80
N PHE A 154 22.57 5.78 -10.10
CA PHE A 154 21.55 6.77 -10.47
C PHE A 154 20.55 6.86 -9.31
N GLY A 155 20.44 8.04 -8.70
CA GLY A 155 19.76 8.19 -7.39
C GLY A 155 18.28 7.85 -7.42
N ASP A 156 17.81 7.14 -6.38
CA ASP A 156 16.40 6.74 -6.15
C ASP A 156 15.39 7.88 -6.36
N ALA A 157 15.81 9.12 -6.09
CA ALA A 157 15.07 10.35 -6.34
C ALA A 157 14.46 10.44 -7.75
N GLN A 158 15.14 9.91 -8.77
CA GLN A 158 14.69 9.99 -10.16
C GLN A 158 13.53 9.03 -10.43
N TYR A 159 13.58 7.82 -9.86
CA TYR A 159 12.47 6.87 -9.95
C TYR A 159 11.27 7.31 -9.11
N MET A 160 11.51 7.94 -7.95
CA MET A 160 10.45 8.57 -7.17
C MET A 160 9.75 9.69 -7.95
N LEU A 161 10.53 10.55 -8.63
CA LEU A 161 9.99 11.60 -9.48
C LEU A 161 9.19 11.02 -10.66
N ALA A 162 9.73 9.99 -11.33
CA ALA A 162 9.04 9.33 -12.45
C ALA A 162 7.71 8.71 -12.00
N PHE A 163 7.71 7.99 -10.88
CA PHE A 163 6.48 7.47 -10.28
C PHE A 163 5.50 8.61 -9.93
N GLY A 164 6.00 9.70 -9.34
CA GLY A 164 5.22 10.90 -9.05
C GLY A 164 4.57 11.52 -10.30
N VAL A 165 5.30 11.62 -11.42
CA VAL A 165 4.73 12.12 -12.70
C VAL A 165 3.62 11.20 -13.21
N VAL A 166 3.82 9.88 -13.17
CA VAL A 166 2.79 8.90 -13.54
C VAL A 166 1.55 9.07 -12.65
N GLN A 167 1.73 9.16 -11.33
CA GLN A 167 0.62 9.36 -10.40
C GLN A 167 -0.06 10.71 -10.58
N LEU A 168 0.68 11.75 -10.94
CA LEU A 168 0.12 13.07 -11.20
C LEU A 168 -0.87 12.99 -12.36
N ILE A 169 -0.47 12.37 -13.47
CA ILE A 169 -1.31 12.20 -14.67
C ILE A 169 -2.52 11.32 -14.33
N LEU A 170 -2.30 10.15 -13.73
CA LEU A 170 -3.38 9.22 -13.40
C LEU A 170 -4.38 9.80 -12.41
N SER A 171 -3.91 10.57 -11.42
CA SER A 171 -4.78 11.23 -10.44
C SER A 171 -5.66 12.32 -11.08
N GLN A 172 -5.31 12.86 -12.24
CA GLN A 172 -6.19 13.80 -12.97
C GLN A 172 -7.32 13.11 -13.74
N ILE A 173 -7.23 11.80 -13.98
CA ILE A 173 -8.26 11.07 -14.73
C ILE A 173 -9.53 11.03 -13.89
N ASN A 174 -10.54 11.73 -14.38
CA ASN A 174 -11.81 11.88 -13.69
C ASN A 174 -12.59 10.56 -13.81
N ASN A 175 -12.88 9.93 -12.67
CA ASN A 175 -13.89 8.89 -12.55
C ASN A 175 -13.64 7.67 -13.45
N PHE A 176 -12.69 6.81 -13.08
CA PHE A 176 -12.63 5.45 -13.61
C PHE A 176 -13.94 4.72 -13.26
N HIS A 177 -14.90 4.76 -14.17
CA HIS A 177 -16.08 3.89 -14.15
C HIS A 177 -15.70 2.40 -14.31
N ASN A 178 -14.40 2.10 -14.32
CA ASN A 178 -13.81 0.81 -14.59
C ASN A 178 -12.54 0.54 -13.75
N ILE A 179 -12.35 1.12 -12.54
CA ILE A 179 -11.21 0.74 -11.64
C ILE A 179 -11.17 -0.79 -11.39
N GLN A 180 -12.29 -1.50 -11.60
CA GLN A 180 -12.35 -2.95 -11.50
C GLN A 180 -11.23 -3.66 -12.28
N TRP A 181 -10.95 -3.27 -13.53
CA TRP A 181 -9.86 -3.91 -14.29
C TRP A 181 -8.49 -3.59 -13.69
N LEU A 182 -8.31 -2.38 -13.17
CA LEU A 182 -7.06 -1.95 -12.53
C LEU A 182 -6.81 -2.75 -11.24
N SER A 183 -7.85 -3.00 -10.45
CA SER A 183 -7.79 -3.85 -9.26
C SER A 183 -7.51 -5.32 -9.60
N VAL A 184 -8.08 -5.84 -10.69
CA VAL A 184 -7.80 -7.21 -11.16
C VAL A 184 -6.35 -7.36 -11.60
N VAL A 185 -5.84 -6.41 -12.42
CA VAL A 185 -4.44 -6.41 -12.83
C VAL A 185 -3.52 -6.28 -11.62
N ALA A 186 -3.81 -5.36 -10.70
CA ALA A 186 -3.05 -5.17 -9.46
C ALA A 186 -2.99 -6.46 -8.62
N ALA A 187 -4.12 -7.17 -8.49
CA ALA A 187 -4.17 -8.45 -7.79
C ALA A 187 -3.28 -9.50 -8.46
N PHE A 188 -3.39 -9.67 -9.79
CA PHE A 188 -2.55 -10.61 -10.52
C PHE A 188 -1.05 -10.30 -10.38
N MET A 189 -0.67 -9.03 -10.51
CA MET A 189 0.72 -8.59 -10.33
C MET A 189 1.22 -8.87 -8.90
N SER A 190 0.36 -8.70 -7.90
CA SER A 190 0.64 -9.01 -6.49
C SER A 190 1.00 -10.48 -6.27
N PHE A 191 0.18 -11.39 -6.81
CA PHE A 191 0.48 -12.82 -6.78
C PHE A 191 1.75 -13.15 -7.57
N ALA A 192 1.93 -12.55 -8.75
CA ALA A 192 3.09 -12.82 -9.61
C ALA A 192 4.42 -12.52 -8.92
N TYR A 193 4.64 -11.29 -8.41
CA TYR A 193 5.90 -10.98 -7.74
C TYR A 193 6.08 -11.76 -6.44
N SER A 194 4.98 -12.07 -5.73
CA SER A 194 5.06 -12.83 -4.49
C SER A 194 5.51 -14.27 -4.76
N ILE A 195 4.92 -14.94 -5.76
CA ILE A 195 5.32 -16.28 -6.18
C ILE A 195 6.78 -16.31 -6.67
N VAL A 196 7.18 -15.31 -7.47
CA VAL A 196 8.58 -15.20 -7.91
C VAL A 196 9.53 -15.01 -6.72
N GLY A 197 9.20 -14.12 -5.79
CA GLY A 197 9.98 -13.89 -4.57
C GLY A 197 10.10 -15.15 -3.70
N LEU A 198 9.02 -15.94 -3.57
CA LEU A 198 9.04 -17.23 -2.92
C LEU A 198 9.96 -18.22 -3.62
N GLY A 199 9.85 -18.34 -4.95
CA GLY A 199 10.69 -19.22 -5.77
C GLY A 199 12.17 -18.89 -5.64
N LEU A 200 12.53 -17.61 -5.75
CA LEU A 200 13.90 -17.12 -5.56
C LEU A 200 14.41 -17.38 -4.12
N GLY A 201 13.55 -17.17 -3.12
CA GLY A 201 13.85 -17.49 -1.72
C GLY A 201 14.15 -18.97 -1.52
N ILE A 202 13.30 -19.87 -2.02
CA ILE A 202 13.52 -21.32 -1.96
C ILE A 202 14.83 -21.69 -2.66
N ALA A 203 15.03 -21.21 -3.89
CA ALA A 203 16.21 -21.53 -4.68
C ALA A 203 17.50 -21.05 -3.99
N LYS A 204 17.45 -19.89 -3.31
CA LYS A 204 18.58 -19.39 -2.51
C LYS A 204 18.82 -20.18 -1.23
N VAL A 205 17.77 -20.61 -0.53
CA VAL A 205 17.91 -21.49 0.66
C VAL A 205 18.52 -22.84 0.26
N VAL A 206 18.03 -23.44 -0.82
CA VAL A 206 18.60 -24.68 -1.38
C VAL A 206 20.05 -24.47 -1.79
N GLY A 207 20.37 -23.38 -2.49
CA GLY A 207 21.74 -23.06 -2.90
C GLY A 207 22.68 -22.76 -1.73
N ASN A 208 22.18 -22.26 -0.60
CA ASN A 208 22.98 -22.11 0.62
C ASN A 208 23.31 -23.47 1.26
N GLY A 209 22.49 -24.50 1.06
CA GLY A 209 22.62 -25.81 1.69
C GLY A 209 22.17 -25.87 3.16
N TYR A 210 21.76 -24.75 3.75
CA TYR A 210 21.25 -24.66 5.11
C TYR A 210 20.35 -23.42 5.31
N ILE A 211 19.53 -23.46 6.37
CA ILE A 211 18.62 -22.37 6.75
C ILE A 211 19.40 -21.36 7.61
N LYS A 212 19.44 -20.09 7.18
CA LYS A 212 20.04 -18.99 7.95
C LYS A 212 19.06 -18.40 8.97
N GLY A 213 19.58 -17.46 9.76
CA GLY A 213 18.82 -16.73 10.77
C GLY A 213 18.81 -17.45 12.12
N SER A 214 18.66 -16.67 13.19
CA SER A 214 18.57 -17.13 14.56
C SER A 214 17.15 -17.00 15.13
N ILE A 215 16.89 -17.73 16.22
CA ILE A 215 15.65 -17.61 17.01
C ILE A 215 15.47 -16.19 17.57
N ARG A 216 16.57 -15.50 17.88
CA ARG A 216 16.57 -14.15 18.46
C ARG A 216 16.49 -13.03 17.40
N GLY A 217 16.46 -13.38 16.12
CA GLY A 217 16.55 -12.41 15.03
C GLY A 217 17.98 -12.03 14.69
N ILE A 218 18.14 -10.95 13.94
CA ILE A 218 19.44 -10.39 13.57
C ILE A 218 20.29 -10.04 14.79
N SER A 219 21.61 -10.25 14.66
CA SER A 219 22.60 -9.86 15.66
C SER A 219 22.80 -8.34 15.66
N THR A 220 22.90 -7.75 16.85
CA THR A 220 23.15 -6.31 17.04
C THR A 220 24.32 -6.10 17.99
N SER A 221 24.93 -4.92 17.94
CA SER A 221 26.08 -4.56 18.78
C SER A 221 25.66 -4.32 20.23
N THR A 222 24.44 -3.84 20.44
CA THR A 222 23.89 -3.52 21.76
C THR A 222 22.46 -4.02 21.92
N THR A 223 22.03 -4.19 23.17
CA THR A 223 20.62 -4.51 23.50
C THR A 223 19.69 -3.36 23.12
N GLY A 224 20.12 -2.11 23.24
CA GLY A 224 19.32 -0.94 22.87
C GLY A 224 18.97 -0.93 21.38
N GLU A 225 19.98 -1.12 20.52
CA GLU A 225 19.79 -1.27 19.07
C GLU A 225 18.81 -2.40 18.75
N LYS A 226 18.89 -3.52 19.47
CA LYS A 226 17.94 -4.63 19.30
C LYS A 226 16.50 -4.22 19.59
N VAL A 227 16.28 -3.48 20.68
CA VAL A 227 14.94 -3.03 21.10
C VAL A 227 14.33 -2.11 20.03
N TRP A 228 15.12 -1.19 19.46
CA TRP A 228 14.63 -0.30 18.40
C TRP A 228 14.29 -1.05 17.11
N LEU A 229 15.12 -2.01 16.70
CA LEU A 229 14.82 -2.83 15.53
C LEU A 229 13.59 -3.72 15.73
N VAL A 230 13.38 -4.26 16.94
CA VAL A 230 12.17 -5.02 17.30
C VAL A 230 10.94 -4.11 17.27
N SER A 231 11.04 -2.91 17.82
CA SER A 231 9.98 -1.91 17.80
C SER A 231 9.58 -1.55 16.36
N GLN A 232 10.57 -1.24 15.52
CA GLN A 232 10.34 -0.91 14.11
C GLN A 232 9.68 -2.09 13.36
N ALA A 233 10.12 -3.33 13.60
CA ALA A 233 9.52 -4.52 13.01
C ALA A 233 8.02 -4.65 13.33
N LEU A 234 7.64 -4.33 14.57
CA LEU A 234 6.24 -4.35 14.98
C LEU A 234 5.44 -3.25 14.29
N GLY A 235 6.04 -2.08 14.06
CA GLY A 235 5.46 -1.02 13.24
C GLY A 235 5.23 -1.45 11.79
N ASP A 236 6.22 -2.11 11.18
CA ASP A 236 6.11 -2.63 9.82
C ASP A 236 4.97 -3.66 9.69
N ILE A 237 4.84 -4.56 10.67
CA ILE A 237 3.73 -5.52 10.73
C ILE A 237 2.39 -4.80 10.96
N ALA A 238 2.36 -3.79 11.84
CA ALA A 238 1.18 -2.97 12.11
C ALA A 238 0.70 -2.20 10.88
N PHE A 239 1.62 -1.79 10.00
CA PHE A 239 1.32 -1.17 8.72
C PHE A 239 0.78 -2.19 7.70
N ALA A 240 1.37 -3.39 7.64
CA ALA A 240 1.19 -4.32 6.53
C ALA A 240 -0.19 -5.01 6.46
N TYR A 241 -0.90 -5.12 7.58
CA TYR A 241 -2.18 -5.85 7.67
C TYR A 241 -3.44 -5.01 7.48
N PRO A 242 -3.61 -3.85 8.14
CA PRO A 242 -4.90 -3.18 8.14
C PRO A 242 -5.20 -2.46 6.83
N TYR A 243 -6.44 -2.66 6.38
CA TYR A 243 -7.07 -1.89 5.32
C TYR A 243 -8.34 -1.18 5.82
N SER A 244 -8.47 -1.02 7.15
CA SER A 244 -9.63 -0.38 7.77
C SER A 244 -9.89 1.04 7.26
N LEU A 245 -8.84 1.73 6.80
CA LEU A 245 -8.87 3.03 6.12
C LEU A 245 -9.84 3.11 4.92
N ILE A 246 -10.07 1.99 4.23
CA ILE A 246 -10.87 1.91 3.00
C ILE A 246 -11.91 0.77 3.04
N LEU A 247 -12.05 0.08 4.18
CA LEU A 247 -12.88 -1.12 4.28
C LEU A 247 -14.35 -0.81 4.02
N ILE A 248 -14.88 0.27 4.60
CA ILE A 248 -16.29 0.66 4.43
C ILE A 248 -16.54 1.14 2.99
N GLU A 249 -15.58 1.87 2.42
CA GLU A 249 -15.59 2.34 1.05
C GLU A 249 -15.61 1.15 0.07
N ILE A 250 -14.84 0.09 0.33
CA ILE A 250 -14.90 -1.17 -0.44
C ILE A 250 -16.27 -1.84 -0.26
N GLN A 251 -16.75 -1.96 0.98
CA GLN A 251 -18.03 -2.60 1.28
C GLN A 251 -19.22 -1.88 0.63
N ASP A 252 -19.17 -0.56 0.49
CA ASP A 252 -20.20 0.26 -0.19
C ASP A 252 -20.31 -0.06 -1.70
N THR A 253 -19.28 -0.65 -2.30
CA THR A 253 -19.30 -1.09 -3.71
C THR A 253 -19.93 -2.47 -3.92
N LEU A 254 -20.18 -3.23 -2.85
CA LEU A 254 -20.72 -4.58 -2.94
C LEU A 254 -22.23 -4.55 -3.25
N LYS A 255 -22.64 -5.42 -4.18
CA LYS A 255 -24.06 -5.63 -4.51
C LYS A 255 -24.69 -6.63 -3.52
N SER A 256 -25.99 -6.50 -3.32
CA SER A 256 -26.81 -7.49 -2.60
C SER A 256 -27.95 -7.99 -3.48
N PRO A 257 -28.35 -9.28 -3.36
CA PRO A 257 -27.92 -10.31 -2.41
C PRO A 257 -26.61 -11.07 -2.79
N PRO A 258 -25.89 -11.72 -1.84
CA PRO A 258 -26.12 -11.76 -0.38
C PRO A 258 -25.77 -10.43 0.31
N SER A 259 -25.92 -10.34 1.64
CA SER A 259 -25.69 -9.06 2.36
C SER A 259 -24.26 -8.54 2.13
N GLU A 260 -24.11 -7.22 2.00
CA GLU A 260 -22.79 -6.60 1.74
C GLU A 260 -21.79 -6.94 2.86
N LYS A 261 -22.28 -7.01 4.10
CA LYS A 261 -21.52 -7.37 5.30
C LYS A 261 -21.01 -8.82 5.27
N ASP A 262 -21.85 -9.78 4.89
CA ASP A 262 -21.45 -11.19 4.87
C ASP A 262 -20.48 -11.47 3.71
N THR A 263 -20.73 -10.83 2.57
CA THR A 263 -19.80 -10.83 1.43
C THR A 263 -18.45 -10.26 1.86
N MET A 264 -18.45 -9.09 2.50
CA MET A 264 -17.22 -8.44 2.95
C MET A 264 -16.47 -9.27 3.98
N LYS A 265 -17.15 -9.88 4.97
CA LYS A 265 -16.52 -10.76 5.97
C LYS A 265 -15.87 -11.98 5.33
N THR A 266 -16.56 -12.65 4.41
CA THR A 266 -16.01 -13.80 3.68
C THR A 266 -14.79 -13.40 2.86
N ALA A 267 -14.88 -12.31 2.09
CA ALA A 267 -13.76 -11.77 1.33
C ALA A 267 -12.58 -11.40 2.23
N SER A 268 -12.85 -10.86 3.42
CA SER A 268 -11.85 -10.47 4.40
C SER A 268 -11.11 -11.67 5.00
N ILE A 269 -11.82 -12.77 5.31
CA ILE A 269 -11.17 -14.02 5.76
C ILE A 269 -10.20 -14.50 4.69
N ILE A 270 -10.68 -14.64 3.45
CA ILE A 270 -9.87 -15.13 2.33
C ILE A 270 -8.65 -14.24 2.11
N SER A 271 -8.85 -12.92 2.07
CA SER A 271 -7.78 -11.94 1.85
C SER A 271 -6.74 -11.93 2.97
N ILE A 272 -7.16 -11.90 4.24
CA ILE A 272 -6.23 -11.89 5.39
C ILE A 272 -5.49 -13.22 5.50
N SER A 273 -6.16 -14.35 5.25
CA SER A 273 -5.51 -15.67 5.21
C SER A 273 -4.47 -15.76 4.10
N ALA A 274 -4.82 -15.36 2.87
CA ALA A 274 -3.90 -15.37 1.74
C ALA A 274 -2.70 -14.43 1.99
N THR A 275 -2.97 -13.20 2.43
CA THR A 275 -1.94 -12.21 2.77
C THR A 275 -1.00 -12.72 3.86
N THR A 276 -1.55 -13.31 4.93
CA THR A 276 -0.75 -13.89 6.03
C THR A 276 0.14 -15.02 5.53
N PHE A 277 -0.39 -15.90 4.68
CA PHE A 277 0.39 -16.97 4.06
C PHE A 277 1.58 -16.40 3.28
N PHE A 278 1.34 -15.47 2.36
CA PHE A 278 2.42 -14.86 1.57
C PHE A 278 3.42 -14.09 2.44
N TYR A 279 2.96 -13.31 3.41
CA TYR A 279 3.86 -12.57 4.29
C TYR A 279 4.72 -13.52 5.13
N LEU A 280 4.14 -14.58 5.71
CA LEU A 280 4.90 -15.58 6.46
C LEU A 280 5.91 -16.28 5.57
N CYS A 281 5.50 -16.74 4.38
CA CYS A 281 6.38 -17.46 3.47
C CYS A 281 7.50 -16.57 2.93
N CYS A 282 7.21 -15.36 2.44
CA CYS A 282 8.21 -14.41 1.96
C CYS A 282 9.15 -13.96 3.08
N GLY A 283 8.59 -13.67 4.26
CA GLY A 283 9.38 -13.28 5.44
C GLY A 283 10.28 -14.40 5.94
N ALA A 284 9.79 -15.64 5.97
CA ALA A 284 10.54 -16.82 6.38
C ALA A 284 11.62 -17.18 5.36
N LEU A 285 11.28 -17.30 4.08
CA LEU A 285 12.25 -17.65 3.05
C LEU A 285 13.31 -16.56 2.86
N GLY A 286 12.93 -15.29 2.95
CA GLY A 286 13.90 -14.19 2.98
C GLY A 286 14.88 -14.32 4.15
N TYR A 287 14.36 -14.59 5.35
CA TYR A 287 15.21 -14.74 6.53
C TYR A 287 16.07 -16.01 6.48
N ALA A 288 15.54 -17.12 5.98
CA ALA A 288 16.27 -18.36 5.75
C ALA A 288 17.36 -18.20 4.67
N ALA A 289 17.13 -17.37 3.65
CA ALA A 289 18.06 -17.14 2.56
C ALA A 289 19.22 -16.22 2.96
N PHE A 290 18.93 -15.18 3.76
CA PHE A 290 19.86 -14.07 4.00
C PHE A 290 20.31 -13.90 5.46
N GLY A 291 19.58 -14.43 6.45
CA GLY A 291 19.90 -14.32 7.87
C GLY A 291 20.05 -12.86 8.31
N ASP A 292 21.18 -12.53 8.94
CA ASP A 292 21.48 -11.18 9.42
C ASP A 292 21.57 -10.14 8.29
N LYS A 293 21.79 -10.58 7.04
CA LYS A 293 21.87 -9.74 5.85
C LYS A 293 20.53 -9.60 5.12
N THR A 294 19.41 -9.92 5.77
CA THR A 294 18.08 -9.84 5.14
C THR A 294 17.77 -8.39 4.75
N PRO A 295 17.49 -8.10 3.47
CA PRO A 295 17.15 -6.75 3.02
C PRO A 295 15.73 -6.36 3.46
N GLY A 296 15.45 -5.05 3.50
CA GLY A 296 14.10 -4.53 3.77
C GLY A 296 13.09 -4.88 2.67
N ASN A 297 13.53 -4.83 1.40
CA ASN A 297 12.78 -5.35 0.26
C ASN A 297 13.40 -6.68 -0.18
N LEU A 298 12.63 -7.76 -0.12
CA LEU A 298 13.08 -9.12 -0.43
C LEU A 298 13.79 -9.22 -1.79
N LEU A 299 13.26 -8.57 -2.84
CA LEU A 299 13.79 -8.70 -4.20
C LEU A 299 15.18 -8.06 -4.37
N THR A 300 15.50 -7.04 -3.58
CA THR A 300 16.82 -6.38 -3.64
C THR A 300 17.96 -7.32 -3.22
N GLY A 301 17.68 -8.30 -2.35
CA GLY A 301 18.65 -9.32 -1.95
C GLY A 301 19.02 -10.30 -3.07
N PHE A 302 18.20 -10.37 -4.13
CA PHE A 302 18.42 -11.24 -5.27
C PHE A 302 19.06 -10.53 -6.46
N GLY A 303 19.41 -9.24 -6.43
CA GLY A 303 19.87 -8.48 -7.60
C GLY A 303 21.05 -9.06 -8.42
N PHE A 304 21.77 -10.05 -7.88
CA PHE A 304 22.84 -10.79 -8.58
C PHE A 304 22.48 -12.26 -8.91
N TYR A 305 21.24 -12.69 -8.68
CA TYR A 305 20.76 -14.04 -8.87
C TYR A 305 20.39 -14.28 -10.34
N GLU A 306 20.82 -15.41 -10.89
CA GLU A 306 20.44 -15.83 -12.24
C GLU A 306 19.15 -16.68 -12.20
N PRO A 307 18.15 -16.41 -13.07
CA PRO A 307 18.20 -15.47 -14.19
C PRO A 307 17.71 -14.05 -13.84
N TYR A 308 18.46 -13.03 -14.28
CA TYR A 308 18.20 -11.62 -13.97
C TYR A 308 16.81 -11.11 -14.43
N TRP A 309 16.36 -11.54 -15.61
CA TRP A 309 15.08 -11.12 -16.18
C TRP A 309 13.89 -11.41 -15.25
N LEU A 310 13.98 -12.46 -14.43
CA LEU A 310 12.91 -12.87 -13.54
C LEU A 310 12.75 -11.90 -12.36
N ILE A 311 13.85 -11.34 -11.88
CA ILE A 311 13.86 -10.32 -10.84
C ILE A 311 13.29 -9.02 -11.40
N ASP A 312 13.72 -8.64 -12.60
CA ASP A 312 13.23 -7.44 -13.29
C ASP A 312 11.73 -7.51 -13.56
N PHE A 313 11.25 -8.68 -14.01
CA PHE A 313 9.83 -8.95 -14.17
C PHE A 313 9.07 -8.78 -12.84
N ALA A 314 9.57 -9.35 -11.74
CA ALA A 314 8.94 -9.23 -10.44
C ALA A 314 8.92 -7.77 -9.93
N ASN A 315 10.00 -7.02 -10.13
CA ASN A 315 10.05 -5.59 -9.81
C ASN A 315 9.05 -4.78 -10.64
N MET A 316 8.90 -5.06 -11.93
CA MET A 316 7.88 -4.44 -12.77
C MET A 316 6.46 -4.77 -12.31
N CYS A 317 6.20 -6.02 -11.89
CA CYS A 317 4.94 -6.39 -11.27
C CYS A 317 4.66 -5.59 -9.99
N ILE A 318 5.67 -5.36 -9.13
CA ILE A 318 5.51 -4.49 -7.95
C ILE A 318 5.11 -3.08 -8.38
N VAL A 319 5.84 -2.47 -9.31
CA VAL A 319 5.56 -1.10 -9.76
C VAL A 319 4.15 -0.99 -10.32
N LEU A 320 3.72 -1.92 -11.18
CA LEU A 320 2.37 -1.93 -11.75
C LEU A 320 1.29 -2.12 -10.68
N HIS A 321 1.52 -3.01 -9.71
CA HIS A 321 0.62 -3.16 -8.56
C HIS A 321 0.50 -1.84 -7.78
N LEU A 322 1.62 -1.20 -7.45
CA LEU A 322 1.65 0.05 -6.69
C LEU A 322 1.04 1.23 -7.45
N VAL A 323 1.15 1.24 -8.78
CA VAL A 323 0.46 2.24 -9.61
C VAL A 323 -1.05 2.15 -9.42
N GLY A 324 -1.61 0.93 -9.49
CA GLY A 324 -3.03 0.70 -9.26
C GLY A 324 -3.46 0.96 -7.83
N GLY A 325 -2.68 0.45 -6.86
CA GLY A 325 -2.94 0.66 -5.44
C GLY A 325 -2.97 2.14 -5.06
N TYR A 326 -2.02 2.95 -5.57
CA TYR A 326 -1.96 4.38 -5.27
C TYR A 326 -3.28 5.06 -5.63
N GLN A 327 -3.86 4.69 -6.77
CA GLN A 327 -5.16 5.21 -7.19
C GLN A 327 -6.27 4.75 -6.24
N VAL A 328 -6.32 3.48 -5.84
CA VAL A 328 -7.33 2.98 -4.87
C VAL A 328 -7.30 3.75 -3.54
N TYR A 329 -6.11 4.05 -2.99
CA TYR A 329 -5.98 4.77 -1.72
C TYR A 329 -6.16 6.29 -1.84
N SER A 330 -5.76 6.89 -2.97
CA SER A 330 -5.87 8.34 -3.16
C SER A 330 -7.30 8.81 -3.44
N GLN A 331 -8.16 7.98 -4.04
CA GLN A 331 -9.54 8.38 -4.34
C GLN A 331 -10.37 8.72 -3.09
N PRO A 332 -10.39 7.91 -2.00
CA PRO A 332 -11.07 8.28 -0.76
C PRO A 332 -10.50 9.57 -0.14
N LEU A 333 -9.18 9.79 -0.23
CA LEU A 333 -8.55 11.03 0.22
C LEU A 333 -9.08 12.23 -0.57
N PHE A 334 -9.10 12.14 -1.89
CA PHE A 334 -9.65 13.17 -2.76
C PHE A 334 -11.13 13.43 -2.48
N ALA A 335 -11.95 12.39 -2.40
CA ALA A 335 -13.37 12.50 -2.12
C ALA A 335 -13.67 13.18 -0.78
N ASN A 336 -12.89 12.85 0.26
CA ASN A 336 -13.05 13.44 1.58
C ASN A 336 -12.70 14.94 1.61
N VAL A 337 -11.61 15.35 0.94
CA VAL A 337 -11.24 16.76 0.84
C VAL A 337 -12.23 17.54 -0.02
N GLU A 338 -12.63 17.00 -1.18
CA GLU A 338 -13.65 17.62 -2.03
C GLU A 338 -14.97 17.82 -1.28
N LYS A 339 -15.43 16.80 -0.53
CA LYS A 339 -16.62 16.88 0.34
C LYS A 339 -16.45 17.97 1.40
N TRP A 340 -15.31 18.01 2.09
CA TRP A 340 -15.06 19.02 3.12
C TRP A 340 -15.06 20.45 2.58
N VAL A 341 -14.36 20.69 1.45
CA VAL A 341 -14.33 22.00 0.79
C VAL A 341 -15.73 22.41 0.34
N SER A 342 -16.50 21.47 -0.24
CA SER A 342 -17.86 21.75 -0.71
C SER A 342 -18.82 22.21 0.39
N VAL A 343 -18.70 21.61 1.58
CA VAL A 343 -19.51 21.98 2.75
C VAL A 343 -19.02 23.29 3.38
N LYS A 344 -17.71 23.54 3.35
CA LYS A 344 -17.11 24.72 3.98
C LYS A 344 -17.30 25.99 3.15
N PHE A 345 -17.29 25.88 1.82
CA PHE A 345 -17.38 26.99 0.87
C PHE A 345 -18.48 26.76 -0.18
N PRO A 346 -19.77 26.74 0.22
CA PRO A 346 -20.88 26.42 -0.67
C PRO A 346 -21.04 27.43 -1.82
N ASP A 347 -20.79 28.72 -1.56
CA ASP A 347 -21.05 29.81 -2.52
C ASP A 347 -19.87 30.10 -3.48
N SER A 348 -18.79 29.30 -3.38
CA SER A 348 -17.57 29.54 -4.16
C SER A 348 -17.71 29.04 -5.60
N GLY A 349 -18.12 29.94 -6.50
CA GLY A 349 -18.34 29.61 -7.92
C GLY A 349 -17.12 29.05 -8.66
N ILE A 350 -15.89 29.32 -8.20
CA ILE A 350 -14.64 28.81 -8.80
C ILE A 350 -14.40 27.34 -8.43
N ILE A 351 -14.81 26.92 -7.23
CA ILE A 351 -14.55 25.58 -6.70
C ILE A 351 -15.48 24.55 -7.33
N HIS A 352 -16.71 24.93 -7.64
CA HIS A 352 -17.75 24.02 -8.18
C HIS A 352 -17.86 24.05 -9.71
N LYS A 353 -17.12 24.92 -10.39
CA LYS A 353 -17.22 25.08 -11.86
C LYS A 353 -16.36 24.06 -12.60
N ASP A 354 -17.03 23.22 -13.38
CA ASP A 354 -16.39 22.33 -14.35
C ASP A 354 -16.07 23.10 -15.64
N PHE A 355 -14.79 23.18 -15.98
CA PHE A 355 -14.29 23.68 -17.26
C PHE A 355 -14.15 22.51 -18.23
N LYS A 356 -14.70 22.62 -19.45
CA LYS A 356 -14.51 21.60 -20.49
C LYS A 356 -13.32 22.00 -21.35
N LEU A 357 -12.22 21.24 -21.26
CA LEU A 357 -11.08 21.41 -22.15
C LEU A 357 -11.14 20.34 -23.24
N LYS A 358 -11.07 20.76 -24.51
CA LYS A 358 -11.01 19.87 -25.67
C LYS A 358 -9.64 20.03 -26.32
N LEU A 359 -8.76 19.05 -26.10
CA LEU A 359 -7.47 18.98 -26.77
C LEU A 359 -7.66 18.37 -28.18
N PRO A 360 -6.88 18.80 -29.18
CA PRO A 360 -6.86 18.14 -30.48
C PRO A 360 -6.37 16.70 -30.25
N LEU A 361 -7.21 15.70 -30.57
CA LEU A 361 -7.00 14.24 -30.41
C LEU A 361 -7.55 13.56 -29.14
N LEU A 362 -8.03 14.29 -28.12
CA LEU A 362 -8.62 13.67 -26.92
C LEU A 362 -10.11 14.04 -26.75
N PRO A 363 -10.94 13.13 -26.21
CA PRO A 363 -12.31 13.47 -25.84
C PRO A 363 -12.32 14.62 -24.83
N ALA A 364 -13.34 15.49 -24.90
CA ALA A 364 -13.43 16.65 -24.02
C ALA A 364 -13.47 16.21 -22.54
N PHE A 365 -12.52 16.69 -21.74
CA PHE A 365 -12.43 16.34 -20.32
C PHE A 365 -12.90 17.51 -19.44
N LYS A 366 -13.64 17.17 -18.38
CA LYS A 366 -14.10 18.11 -17.37
C LYS A 366 -12.98 18.33 -16.35
N LEU A 367 -12.44 19.54 -16.34
CA LEU A 367 -11.46 20.03 -15.38
C LEU A 367 -12.15 20.83 -14.29
N ASN A 368 -11.82 20.54 -13.05
CA ASN A 368 -12.20 21.33 -11.91
C ASN A 368 -10.92 21.88 -11.27
N VAL A 369 -10.85 23.20 -11.02
CA VAL A 369 -9.62 23.86 -10.53
C VAL A 369 -9.22 23.33 -9.16
N LEU A 370 -10.18 23.08 -8.25
CA LEU A 370 -9.90 22.47 -6.96
C LEU A 370 -9.26 21.10 -7.16
N ARG A 371 -9.86 20.24 -8.00
CA ARG A 371 -9.33 18.89 -8.26
C ARG A 371 -7.92 18.95 -8.82
N LEU A 372 -7.70 19.78 -9.83
CA LEU A 372 -6.40 19.91 -10.49
C LEU A 372 -5.33 20.36 -9.51
N CYS A 373 -5.55 21.48 -8.81
CA CYS A 373 -4.58 22.03 -7.86
C CYS A 373 -4.36 21.08 -6.69
N PHE A 374 -5.42 20.58 -6.05
CA PHE A 374 -5.30 19.74 -4.87
C PHE A 374 -4.59 18.43 -5.16
N ARG A 375 -4.98 17.71 -6.22
CA ARG A 375 -4.35 16.43 -6.59
C ARG A 375 -2.89 16.63 -7.01
N THR A 376 -2.58 17.74 -7.67
CA THR A 376 -1.20 18.10 -8.01
C THR A 376 -0.36 18.37 -6.77
N ILE A 377 -0.87 19.16 -5.82
CA ILE A 377 -0.20 19.45 -4.56
C ILE A 377 0.03 18.15 -3.77
N PHE A 378 -0.99 17.28 -3.69
CA PHE A 378 -0.90 16.00 -3.00
C PHE A 378 0.19 15.09 -3.58
N VAL A 379 0.20 14.89 -4.90
CA VAL A 379 1.21 14.04 -5.54
C VAL A 379 2.60 14.66 -5.38
N ALA A 380 2.76 15.96 -5.66
CA ALA A 380 4.03 16.64 -5.51
C ALA A 380 4.58 16.58 -4.08
N SER A 381 3.73 16.80 -3.07
CA SER A 381 4.14 16.80 -1.67
C SER A 381 4.49 15.40 -1.17
N THR A 382 3.73 14.36 -1.55
CA THR A 382 4.07 12.96 -1.20
C THR A 382 5.38 12.52 -1.85
N THR A 383 5.63 12.91 -3.12
CA THR A 383 6.89 12.63 -3.80
C THR A 383 8.08 13.36 -3.17
N ILE A 384 7.93 14.65 -2.83
CA ILE A 384 9.01 15.41 -2.16
C ILE A 384 9.35 14.79 -0.81
N ILE A 385 8.36 14.40 -0.01
CA ILE A 385 8.61 13.77 1.30
C ILE A 385 9.28 12.40 1.11
N ALA A 386 8.85 11.60 0.13
CA ALA A 386 9.50 10.33 -0.20
C ALA A 386 10.99 10.52 -0.56
N MET A 387 11.32 11.58 -1.31
CA MET A 387 12.69 11.91 -1.66
C MET A 387 13.52 12.39 -0.47
N LEU A 388 12.91 13.08 0.50
CA LEU A 388 13.58 13.54 1.72
C LEU A 388 13.83 12.40 2.73
N PHE A 389 12.96 11.40 2.73
CA PHE A 389 13.00 10.27 3.66
C PHE A 389 12.86 8.93 2.92
N PRO A 390 13.85 8.50 2.11
CA PRO A 390 13.80 7.25 1.34
C PRO A 390 14.02 5.99 2.20
N TYR A 391 13.61 6.03 3.47
CA TYR A 391 13.85 4.98 4.47
C TYR A 391 12.64 4.05 4.56
N PHE A 392 12.57 3.07 3.67
CA PHE A 392 11.40 2.21 3.48
C PHE A 392 10.81 1.65 4.80
N ASN A 393 11.56 0.85 5.54
CA ASN A 393 11.04 0.23 6.77
C ASN A 393 10.71 1.28 7.84
N GLN A 394 11.54 2.31 8.04
CA GLN A 394 11.29 3.33 9.05
C GLN A 394 9.99 4.10 8.77
N VAL A 395 9.75 4.48 7.51
CA VAL A 395 8.52 5.16 7.10
C VAL A 395 7.30 4.27 7.30
N LEU A 396 7.36 2.99 6.90
CA LEU A 396 6.25 2.06 7.13
C LEU A 396 5.93 1.89 8.62
N GLY A 397 6.96 1.70 9.44
CA GLY A 397 6.82 1.57 10.88
C GLY A 397 6.17 2.79 11.55
N VAL A 398 6.56 4.01 11.14
CA VAL A 398 5.94 5.25 11.63
C VAL A 398 4.46 5.31 11.24
N LEU A 399 4.14 4.98 9.98
CA LEU A 399 2.75 4.98 9.51
C LEU A 399 1.89 3.96 10.28
N GLY A 400 2.38 2.73 10.44
CA GLY A 400 1.73 1.71 11.25
C GLY A 400 1.52 2.17 12.70
N GLY A 401 2.52 2.78 13.31
CA GLY A 401 2.44 3.33 14.67
C GLY A 401 1.44 4.50 14.83
N ILE A 402 1.19 5.29 13.78
CA ILE A 402 0.25 6.41 13.84
C ILE A 402 -1.19 5.93 13.74
N TYR A 403 -1.52 5.07 12.78
CA TYR A 403 -2.92 4.79 12.46
C TYR A 403 -3.45 3.44 12.93
N PHE A 404 -2.59 2.45 13.23
CA PHE A 404 -3.03 1.10 13.59
C PHE A 404 -3.98 1.10 14.80
N TRP A 405 -3.57 1.67 15.92
CA TRP A 405 -4.43 1.73 17.11
C TRP A 405 -5.71 2.55 16.89
N PRO A 406 -5.67 3.83 16.46
CA PRO A 406 -6.89 4.62 16.37
C PRO A 406 -7.87 4.05 15.34
N LEU A 407 -7.40 3.68 14.14
CA LEU A 407 -8.26 3.31 13.00
C LEU A 407 -8.52 1.81 12.87
N SER A 408 -7.65 0.96 13.37
CA SER A 408 -7.88 -0.48 13.29
C SER A 408 -8.44 -1.02 14.59
N ILE A 409 -8.27 -0.37 15.75
CA ILE A 409 -8.70 -0.94 17.03
C ILE A 409 -9.70 -0.05 17.77
N TYR A 410 -9.32 1.19 18.09
CA TYR A 410 -10.11 2.08 18.95
C TYR A 410 -11.48 2.40 18.34
N PHE A 411 -11.52 3.03 17.16
CA PHE A 411 -12.79 3.44 16.55
C PHE A 411 -13.72 2.26 16.24
N PRO A 412 -13.27 1.12 15.68
CA PRO A 412 -14.14 -0.04 15.46
C PRO A 412 -14.74 -0.59 16.77
N VAL A 413 -13.96 -0.67 17.84
CA VAL A 413 -14.44 -1.11 19.17
C VAL A 413 -15.47 -0.14 19.74
N GLN A 414 -15.20 1.17 19.71
CA GLN A 414 -16.12 2.17 20.27
C GLN A 414 -17.43 2.24 19.47
N MET A 415 -17.36 2.19 18.14
CA MET A 415 -18.56 2.13 17.31
C MET A 415 -19.39 0.89 17.61
N TYR A 416 -18.74 -0.27 17.78
CA TYR A 416 -19.43 -1.50 18.13
C TYR A 416 -20.18 -1.39 19.46
N PHE A 417 -19.57 -0.81 20.49
CA PHE A 417 -20.23 -0.59 21.78
C PHE A 417 -21.49 0.27 21.65
N LYS A 418 -21.45 1.34 20.86
CA LYS A 418 -22.61 2.20 20.63
C LYS A 418 -23.68 1.53 19.77
N GLN A 419 -23.29 0.89 18.68
CA GLN A 419 -24.23 0.26 17.76
C GLN A 419 -24.98 -0.91 18.40
N ARG A 420 -24.30 -1.72 19.22
CA ARG A 420 -24.88 -2.89 19.90
C ARG A 420 -25.37 -2.60 21.32
N ASN A 421 -25.33 -1.34 21.78
CA ASN A 421 -25.66 -0.95 23.15
C ASN A 421 -25.03 -1.89 24.20
N VAL A 422 -23.73 -2.17 24.04
CA VAL A 422 -23.03 -3.09 24.93
C VAL A 422 -22.94 -2.47 26.31
N GLU A 423 -23.48 -3.15 27.32
CA GLU A 423 -23.48 -2.70 28.70
C GLU A 423 -22.04 -2.58 29.23
N ALA A 424 -21.74 -1.45 29.86
CA ALA A 424 -20.45 -1.22 30.50
C ALA A 424 -20.19 -2.29 31.56
N TRP A 425 -18.94 -2.72 31.70
CA TRP A 425 -18.51 -3.78 32.63
C TRP A 425 -19.06 -5.19 32.36
N SER A 426 -19.86 -5.39 31.32
CA SER A 426 -20.14 -6.75 30.83
C SER A 426 -18.85 -7.44 30.38
N LEU A 427 -18.82 -8.78 30.40
CA LEU A 427 -17.64 -9.55 29.96
C LEU A 427 -17.17 -9.14 28.56
N LYS A 428 -18.11 -8.98 27.62
CA LYS A 428 -17.81 -8.53 26.24
C LYS A 428 -17.20 -7.14 26.21
N TRP A 429 -17.71 -6.22 27.03
CA TRP A 429 -17.15 -4.87 27.15
C TRP A 429 -15.73 -4.91 27.70
N VAL A 430 -15.50 -5.62 28.81
CA VAL A 430 -14.17 -5.74 29.45
C VAL A 430 -13.17 -6.38 28.49
N MET A 431 -13.54 -7.44 27.77
CA MET A 431 -12.66 -8.08 26.78
C MET A 431 -12.25 -7.11 25.66
N LEU A 432 -13.22 -6.44 25.01
CA LEU A 432 -12.93 -5.54 23.88
C LEU A 432 -12.21 -4.27 24.32
N GLN A 433 -12.53 -3.75 25.51
CA GLN A 433 -11.84 -2.59 26.07
C GLN A 433 -10.41 -2.95 26.47
N SER A 434 -10.18 -4.11 27.09
CA SER A 434 -8.84 -4.60 27.44
C SER A 434 -8.00 -4.84 26.18
N PHE A 435 -8.59 -5.45 25.14
CA PHE A 435 -7.97 -5.59 23.83
C PHE A 435 -7.49 -4.24 23.27
N SER A 436 -8.35 -3.21 23.30
CA SER A 436 -7.98 -1.86 22.87
C SER A 436 -6.86 -1.25 23.71
N LEU A 437 -6.94 -1.38 25.04
CA LEU A 437 -5.94 -0.83 25.96
C LEU A 437 -4.58 -1.53 25.85
N VAL A 438 -4.53 -2.84 25.60
CA VAL A 438 -3.27 -3.59 25.44
C VAL A 438 -2.58 -3.25 24.11
N CYS A 439 -3.35 -3.04 23.04
CA CYS A 439 -2.76 -2.69 21.75
C CYS A 439 -2.21 -1.25 21.69
N LEU A 440 -2.67 -0.34 22.57
CA LEU A 440 -2.20 1.05 22.58
C LEU A 440 -0.70 1.14 22.92
N PRO A 441 -0.19 0.62 24.05
CA PRO A 441 1.24 0.62 24.36
C PRO A 441 2.09 -0.06 23.29
N LEU A 442 1.61 -1.17 22.72
CA LEU A 442 2.32 -1.86 21.64
C LEU A 442 2.51 -0.96 20.42
N THR A 443 1.46 -0.22 20.05
CA THR A 443 1.49 0.68 18.90
C THR A 443 2.34 1.92 19.18
N LEU A 444 2.26 2.47 20.40
CA LEU A 444 3.13 3.58 20.83
C LEU A 444 4.60 3.16 20.85
N PHE A 445 4.89 1.96 21.35
CA PHE A 445 6.24 1.40 21.33
C PHE A 445 6.76 1.31 19.89
N ALA A 446 5.97 0.75 18.97
CA ALA A 446 6.29 0.65 17.55
C ALA A 446 6.54 2.01 16.89
N LEU A 447 5.71 3.01 17.22
CA LEU A 447 5.87 4.37 16.72
C LEU A 447 7.20 4.98 17.18
N VAL A 448 7.52 4.89 18.46
CA VAL A 448 8.74 5.48 19.03
C VAL A 448 9.99 4.87 18.42
N GLY A 449 10.09 3.55 18.30
CA GLY A 449 11.27 2.94 17.70
C GLY A 449 11.36 3.14 16.19
N SER A 450 10.24 3.30 15.48
CA SER A 450 10.27 3.67 14.05
C SER A 450 10.73 5.11 13.84
N ILE A 451 10.34 6.03 14.73
CA ILE A 451 10.84 7.42 14.73
C ILE A 451 12.34 7.47 15.07
N GLU A 452 12.77 6.71 16.09
CA GLU A 452 14.20 6.58 16.42
C GLU A 452 14.99 6.05 15.21
N GLY A 453 14.51 4.97 14.59
CA GLY A 453 15.12 4.41 13.40
C GLY A 453 15.18 5.41 12.25
N LEU A 454 14.14 6.22 12.05
CA LEU A 454 14.10 7.28 11.03
C LEU A 454 15.14 8.36 11.32
N ILE A 455 15.22 8.84 12.56
CA ILE A 455 16.19 9.87 12.99
C ILE A 455 17.62 9.34 12.81
N THR A 456 17.88 8.14 13.32
CA THR A 456 19.20 7.50 13.25
C THR A 456 19.63 7.23 11.80
N ALA A 457 18.70 6.85 10.91
CA ALA A 457 19.00 6.69 9.49
C ALA A 457 19.30 8.02 8.77
N ARG A 458 18.72 9.14 9.24
CA ARG A 458 18.90 10.48 8.66
C ARG A 458 20.16 11.19 9.13
N LEU A 459 20.65 10.85 10.33
CA LEU A 459 21.84 11.45 10.94
C LEU A 459 23.14 10.71 10.60
N LYS A 460 23.05 9.48 10.09
CA LYS A 460 24.17 8.76 9.46
C LYS A 460 24.34 9.22 8.02
#